data_AF-A0A2K8KUZ4-F1
#
_entry.id   AF-A0A2K8KUZ4-F1
#
_cell.length_a   1.000
_cell.length_b   1.000
_cell.length_c   1.000
_cell.angle_alpha   90.00
_cell.angle_beta   90.00
_cell.angle_gamma   90.00
#
_symmetry.space_group_name_H-M   'P 1'
#
loop_
_entity.id
_entity.type
_entity.pdbx_description
1 polymer ?
#
loop_
_entity_poly.entity_id
_entity_poly.type
_entity_poly.pdbx_seq_one_letter_code
_entity_poly.pdbx_strand_id
1 'polypeptide(L)'
;MESSWVLKREAVQLAKECIATVQQQLGVRLKLAHPEFLGLLGDYVDLLEDQTFKHNVTKLYAFAGLDPTFNVEPRQAEDPIELVEYLGRSYPRFKGNREFKSLYRGQPVYA
;
A
#
# COMPACT_ATOMS: atom_id res chain seq x y z
N MET A 1 19.71 -19.35 -4.09
CA MET A 1 18.48 -18.58 -4.36
C MET A 1 18.75 -17.73 -5.57
N GLU A 2 18.35 -18.23 -6.73
CA GLU A 2 18.75 -17.67 -8.02
C GLU A 2 17.95 -16.40 -8.30
N SER A 3 18.63 -15.37 -8.76
CA SER A 3 18.07 -14.06 -9.10
C SER A 3 17.20 -14.15 -10.37
N SER A 4 16.21 -15.05 -10.40
CA SER A 4 15.37 -15.31 -11.57
C SER A 4 14.56 -14.09 -12.01
N TRP A 5 14.43 -13.08 -11.14
CA TRP A 5 13.88 -11.77 -11.49
C TRP A 5 14.84 -10.89 -12.29
N VAL A 6 16.16 -11.04 -12.12
CA VAL A 6 17.20 -10.31 -12.88
C VAL A 6 17.20 -10.73 -14.36
N LEU A 7 16.56 -11.84 -14.72
CA LEU A 7 16.33 -12.24 -16.11
C LEU A 7 15.29 -11.35 -16.81
N LYS A 8 14.41 -10.68 -16.05
CA LYS A 8 13.38 -9.79 -16.59
C LYS A 8 13.98 -8.40 -16.78
N ARG A 9 13.99 -7.93 -18.03
CA ARG A 9 14.49 -6.59 -18.39
C ARG A 9 13.80 -5.48 -17.58
N GLU A 10 12.49 -5.61 -17.35
CA GLU A 10 11.72 -4.64 -16.55
C GLU A 10 12.20 -4.58 -15.11
N ALA A 11 12.47 -5.73 -14.48
CA ALA A 11 12.93 -5.76 -13.10
C ALA A 11 14.36 -5.20 -12.97
N VAL A 12 15.23 -5.45 -13.95
CA VAL A 12 16.57 -4.83 -13.99
C VAL A 12 16.50 -3.32 -14.19
N GLN A 13 15.55 -2.81 -14.98
CA GLN A 13 15.34 -1.37 -15.14
C GLN A 13 14.87 -0.73 -13.84
N LEU A 14 13.83 -1.28 -13.20
CA LEU A 14 13.32 -0.80 -11.92
C LEU A 14 14.41 -0.79 -10.84
N ALA A 15 15.21 -1.85 -10.76
CA ALA A 15 16.29 -1.93 -9.79
C ALA A 15 17.40 -0.90 -10.06
N LYS A 16 17.72 -0.61 -11.32
CA LYS A 16 18.67 0.46 -11.68
C LYS A 16 18.16 1.84 -11.30
N GLU A 17 16.87 2.11 -11.52
CA GLU A 17 16.23 3.36 -11.07
C GLU A 17 16.30 3.47 -9.55
N CYS A 18 15.99 2.40 -8.83
CA CYS A 18 16.08 2.38 -7.37
C CYS A 18 17.52 2.65 -6.88
N ILE A 19 18.52 2.02 -7.49
CA ILE A 19 19.94 2.26 -7.16
C ILE A 19 20.32 3.71 -7.42
N ALA A 20 19.87 4.29 -8.52
CA ALA A 20 20.14 5.69 -8.85
C ALA A 20 19.51 6.64 -7.81
N THR A 21 18.25 6.41 -7.43
CA THR A 21 17.55 7.19 -6.40
C THR A 21 18.26 7.11 -5.05
N VAL A 22 18.59 5.91 -4.57
CA VAL A 22 19.29 5.74 -3.29
C VAL A 22 20.68 6.36 -3.33
N GLN A 23 21.39 6.23 -4.45
CA GLN A 23 22.70 6.86 -4.61
C GLN A 23 22.61 8.39 -4.61
N GLN A 24 21.55 8.97 -5.21
CA GLN A 24 21.35 10.42 -5.22
C GLN A 24 20.92 10.97 -3.86
N GLN A 25 20.05 10.25 -3.14
CA GLN A 25 19.48 10.72 -1.87
C GLN A 25 20.39 10.43 -0.67
N LEU A 26 20.92 9.21 -0.57
CA LEU A 26 21.69 8.75 0.59
C LEU A 26 23.20 8.71 0.31
N GLY A 27 23.63 8.87 -0.94
CA GLY A 27 25.04 8.71 -1.32
C GLY A 27 25.53 7.25 -1.28
N VAL A 28 24.63 6.29 -1.03
CA VAL A 28 24.96 4.87 -0.86
C VAL A 28 24.95 4.15 -2.21
N ARG A 29 26.03 3.41 -2.51
CA ARG A 29 26.11 2.55 -3.69
C ARG A 29 25.61 1.14 -3.37
N LEU A 30 24.35 0.84 -3.71
CA LEU A 30 23.86 -0.53 -3.71
C LEU A 30 24.30 -1.29 -4.97
N LYS A 31 24.54 -2.60 -4.79
CA LYS A 31 24.87 -3.52 -5.89
C LYS A 31 23.73 -4.50 -6.11
N LEU A 32 23.29 -4.63 -7.36
CA LEU A 32 22.24 -5.55 -7.80
C LEU A 32 22.56 -7.03 -7.50
N ALA A 33 23.86 -7.39 -7.46
CA ALA A 33 24.33 -8.75 -7.19
C ALA A 33 24.28 -9.13 -5.70
N HIS A 34 23.89 -8.22 -4.81
CA HIS A 34 23.87 -8.49 -3.38
C HIS A 34 22.63 -9.32 -3.00
N PRO A 35 22.78 -10.42 -2.25
CA PRO A 35 21.63 -11.23 -1.81
C PRO A 35 20.68 -10.44 -0.91
N GLU A 36 21.18 -9.46 -0.16
CA GLU A 36 20.39 -8.56 0.69
C GLU A 36 19.93 -7.27 -0.02
N PHE A 37 20.10 -7.16 -1.34
CA PHE A 37 19.73 -5.95 -2.08
C PHE A 37 18.27 -5.55 -1.86
N LEU A 38 17.37 -6.53 -1.91
CA LEU A 38 15.93 -6.30 -1.73
C LEU A 38 15.63 -5.89 -0.28
N GLY A 39 16.19 -6.60 0.72
CA GLY A 39 16.01 -6.27 2.13
C GLY A 39 16.43 -4.83 2.44
N LEU A 40 17.63 -4.45 2.02
CA LEU A 40 18.14 -3.09 2.17
C LEU A 40 17.26 -2.04 1.47
N LEU A 41 16.75 -2.34 0.27
CA LEU A 41 15.78 -1.46 -0.39
C LEU A 41 14.53 -1.23 0.45
N GLY A 42 14.06 -2.24 1.19
CA GLY A 42 12.94 -2.11 2.12
C GLY A 42 13.19 -1.06 3.21
N ASP A 43 14.34 -1.16 3.89
CA ASP A 43 14.77 -0.17 4.88
C ASP A 43 14.89 1.24 4.26
N TYR A 44 15.44 1.36 3.06
CA TYR A 44 15.56 2.65 2.38
C TYR A 44 14.21 3.22 1.93
N VAL A 45 13.23 2.38 1.59
CA VAL A 45 11.87 2.84 1.26
C VAL A 45 11.22 3.52 2.45
N ASP A 46 11.41 2.96 3.65
CA ASP A 46 10.91 3.55 4.89
C ASP A 46 11.61 4.88 5.19
N LEU A 47 12.93 4.92 4.99
CA LEU A 47 13.76 6.11 5.25
C LEU A 47 13.53 7.26 4.26
N LEU A 48 13.30 6.96 2.97
CA LEU A 48 13.21 7.98 1.91
C LEU A 48 11.81 8.59 1.76
N GLU A 49 10.77 7.95 2.31
CA GLU A 49 9.35 8.34 2.20
C GLU A 49 8.87 8.68 0.76
N ASP A 50 9.61 8.26 -0.27
CA ASP A 50 9.33 8.57 -1.66
C ASP A 50 8.33 7.55 -2.25
N GLN A 51 7.14 8.04 -2.62
CA GLN A 51 6.06 7.20 -3.14
C GLN A 51 6.41 6.51 -4.47
N THR A 52 7.21 7.17 -5.32
CA THR A 52 7.63 6.62 -6.62
C THR A 52 8.62 5.48 -6.41
N PHE A 53 9.60 5.71 -5.53
CA PHE A 53 10.58 4.71 -5.12
C PHE A 53 9.91 3.49 -4.49
N LYS A 54 8.99 3.72 -3.53
CA LYS A 54 8.19 2.66 -2.90
C LYS A 54 7.42 1.83 -3.93
N HIS A 55 6.79 2.48 -4.90
CA HIS A 55 6.04 1.79 -5.97
C HIS A 55 6.96 0.92 -6.83
N ASN A 56 8.12 1.45 -7.20
CA ASN A 56 9.12 0.74 -8.00
C ASN A 56 9.70 -0.47 -7.27
N VAL A 57 10.02 -0.32 -5.98
CA VAL A 57 10.48 -1.41 -5.12
C VAL A 57 9.38 -2.46 -4.96
N THR A 58 8.13 -2.07 -4.72
CA THR A 58 6.99 -3.01 -4.60
C THR A 58 6.82 -3.85 -5.86
N LYS A 59 6.90 -3.24 -7.05
CA LYS A 59 6.90 -3.97 -8.32
C LYS A 59 8.07 -4.94 -8.42
N LEU A 60 9.26 -4.54 -7.97
CA LEU A 60 10.44 -5.37 -7.98
C LEU A 60 10.30 -6.61 -7.10
N TYR A 61 9.73 -6.45 -5.90
CA TYR A 61 9.39 -7.54 -4.99
C TYR A 61 8.40 -8.53 -5.64
N ALA A 62 7.35 -8.02 -6.28
CA ALA A 62 6.42 -8.85 -7.04
C ALA A 62 7.11 -9.63 -8.18
N PHE A 63 8.07 -9.02 -8.88
CA PHE A 63 8.87 -9.73 -9.90
C PHE A 63 9.79 -10.80 -9.32
N ALA A 64 10.30 -10.60 -8.10
CA ALA A 64 11.11 -11.56 -7.36
C ALA A 64 10.30 -12.72 -6.78
N GLY A 65 8.96 -12.69 -6.87
CA GLY A 65 8.11 -13.65 -6.19
C GLY A 65 8.23 -13.58 -4.67
N LEU A 66 8.84 -12.50 -4.16
CA LEU A 66 8.80 -12.15 -2.76
C LEU A 66 7.49 -11.42 -2.58
N ASP A 67 6.53 -12.11 -1.98
CA ASP A 67 5.29 -11.47 -1.56
C ASP A 67 5.67 -10.21 -0.78
N PRO A 68 5.20 -9.02 -1.18
CA PRO A 68 5.45 -7.81 -0.42
C PRO A 68 4.55 -7.85 0.82
N THR A 69 4.76 -8.84 1.69
CA THR A 69 4.30 -8.83 3.07
C THR A 69 5.12 -7.83 3.90
N PHE A 70 5.55 -6.72 3.27
CA PHE A 70 5.43 -5.46 3.97
C PHE A 70 3.95 -5.38 4.34
N ASN A 71 3.67 -5.29 5.62
CA ASN A 71 2.35 -5.10 6.19
C ASN A 71 1.73 -3.81 5.64
N VAL A 72 1.34 -3.81 4.36
CA VAL A 72 0.39 -2.87 3.81
C VAL A 72 -0.95 -3.42 4.26
N GLU A 73 -1.22 -3.28 5.56
CA GLU A 73 -2.59 -3.01 5.96
C GLU A 73 -3.12 -2.00 4.94
N PRO A 74 -4.18 -2.33 4.20
CA PRO A 74 -4.79 -1.36 3.33
C PRO A 74 -5.20 -0.21 4.23
N ARG A 75 -4.43 0.87 4.24
CA ARG A 75 -4.87 2.19 4.68
C ARG A 75 -5.86 2.72 3.63
N GLN A 76 -6.92 1.96 3.39
CA GLN A 76 -8.20 2.55 3.07
C GLN A 76 -8.77 2.95 4.43
N ALA A 77 -8.66 4.24 4.73
CA ALA A 77 -9.65 4.88 5.58
C ALA A 77 -11.01 4.73 4.86
N GLU A 78 -11.64 3.57 5.02
CA GLU A 78 -13.09 3.52 4.98
C GLU A 78 -13.49 3.84 6.40
N ASP A 79 -13.95 5.08 6.63
CA ASP A 79 -14.64 5.42 7.86
C ASP A 79 -15.59 4.26 8.22
N PRO A 80 -15.55 3.72 9.45
CA PRO A 80 -16.48 2.67 9.82
C PRO A 80 -17.87 3.20 9.52
N ILE A 81 -18.60 2.52 8.64
CA ILE A 81 -20.01 2.83 8.40
C ILE A 81 -20.69 2.61 9.75
N GLU A 82 -20.82 3.67 10.54
CA GLU A 82 -21.46 3.61 11.84
C GLU A 82 -22.89 3.13 11.59
N LEU A 83 -23.26 1.98 12.12
CA LEU A 83 -24.61 1.44 11.99
C LEU A 83 -25.39 1.71 13.28
N VAL A 84 -26.62 2.19 13.15
CA VAL A 84 -27.58 2.34 14.24
C VAL A 84 -28.57 1.18 14.18
N GLU A 85 -28.76 0.49 15.30
CA GLU A 85 -29.83 -0.49 15.44
C GLU A 85 -31.14 0.20 15.82
N TYR A 86 -32.17 0.05 14.98
CA TYR A 86 -33.49 0.61 15.22
C TYR A 86 -34.56 -0.42 14.89
N LEU A 87 -35.38 -0.77 15.89
CA LEU A 87 -36.43 -1.81 15.79
C LEU A 87 -35.89 -3.18 15.29
N GLY A 88 -34.69 -3.57 15.75
CA GLY A 88 -34.05 -4.84 15.39
C GLY A 88 -33.50 -4.89 13.95
N ARG A 89 -33.36 -3.72 13.29
CA ARG A 89 -32.75 -3.59 11.97
C ARG A 89 -31.61 -2.58 12.03
N SER A 90 -30.51 -2.88 11.35
CA SER A 90 -29.34 -2.00 11.28
C SER A 90 -29.44 -1.06 10.08
N TYR A 91 -29.25 0.23 10.32
CA TYR A 91 -29.25 1.29 9.31
C TYR A 91 -27.94 2.07 9.39
N PRO A 92 -27.39 2.58 8.27
CA PRO A 92 -26.25 3.50 8.34
C PRO A 92 -26.65 4.74 9.12
N ARG A 93 -25.81 5.14 10.08
CA ARG A 93 -25.98 6.33 10.92
C ARG A 93 -25.96 7.58 10.08
N PHE A 94 -25.06 7.63 9.09
CA PHE A 94 -24.91 8.76 8.20
C PHE A 94 -25.19 8.35 6.77
N LYS A 95 -25.96 9.17 6.05
CA LYS A 95 -26.16 9.03 4.61
C LYS A 95 -26.04 10.41 3.96
N GLY A 96 -24.90 10.65 3.31
CA GLY A 96 -24.53 12.00 2.89
C GLY A 96 -24.25 12.89 4.11
N ASN A 97 -24.85 14.07 4.17
CA ASN A 97 -24.70 15.02 5.29
C ASN A 97 -25.85 14.95 6.31
N ARG A 98 -26.60 13.83 6.37
CA ARG A 98 -27.77 13.68 7.24
C ARG A 98 -27.62 12.48 8.16
N GLU A 99 -28.02 12.64 9.42
CA GLU A 99 -27.98 11.57 10.43
C GLU A 99 -29.31 10.82 10.45
N PHE A 100 -29.26 9.51 10.69
CA PHE A 100 -30.42 8.66 10.88
C PHE A 100 -31.28 9.20 12.02
N LYS A 101 -32.53 9.53 11.73
CA LYS A 101 -33.48 10.08 12.70
C LYS A 101 -34.53 9.07 13.14
N SER A 102 -35.18 8.39 12.20
CA SER A 102 -36.25 7.42 12.48
C SER A 102 -36.64 6.63 11.23
N LEU A 103 -37.61 5.72 11.37
CA LEU A 103 -38.29 5.09 10.25
C LEU A 103 -39.65 5.74 10.00
N TYR A 104 -39.92 6.09 8.74
CA TYR A 104 -41.25 6.51 8.28
C TYR A 104 -41.79 5.50 7.26
N ARG A 105 -42.90 4.84 7.58
CA ARG A 105 -43.49 3.76 6.76
C ARG A 105 -42.48 2.65 6.39
N GLY A 106 -41.56 2.34 7.32
CA GLY A 106 -40.52 1.34 7.13
C GLY A 106 -39.30 1.81 6.31
N GLN A 107 -39.26 3.06 5.87
CA GLN A 107 -38.10 3.65 5.17
C GLN A 107 -37.27 4.51 6.14
N PRO A 108 -35.92 4.44 6.10
CA PRO A 108 -35.05 5.25 6.93
C PRO A 108 -35.10 6.72 6.52
N VAL A 109 -35.38 7.58 7.51
CA VAL A 109 -35.39 9.03 7.39
C VAL A 109 -34.11 9.59 7.99
N TYR A 110 -33.40 10.38 7.20
CA TYR A 110 -32.19 11.08 7.58
C TYR A 110 -32.48 12.58 7.62
N ALA A 111 -32.09 13.25 8.71
CA ALA A 111 -32.33 14.67 8.93
C ALA A 111 -31.01 15.42 9.18
#